data_AF-A0A933WHG6-F1
#
_entry.id   AF-A0A933WHG6-F1
#
_cell.length_a   1.000
_cell.length_b   1.000
_cell.length_c   1.000
_cell.angle_alpha   90.00
_cell.angle_beta   90.00
_cell.angle_gamma   90.00
#
_symmetry.space_group_name_H-M   'P 1'
#
loop_
_entity.id
_entity.type
_entity.pdbx_description
1 polymer ?
#
loop_
_entity_poly.entity_id
_entity_poly.type
_entity_poly.pdbx_seq_one_letter_code
_entity_poly.pdbx_strand_id
1 'polypeptide(L)'
;MRLKAALAISLLLFFVSNASSFERAVKVKPKKDAETQSVRQDSNYYALIIGNNNYKHIRKLKTAITDARDVDKLLREKYAFKTKLLLDATRSDMLDSLNEMREKMKKK
;
A
#
# COMPACT_ATOMS: atom_id res chain seq x y z
N MET A 1 56.36 13.06 22.34
CA MET A 1 55.86 12.27 21.18
C MET A 1 55.56 10.87 21.65
N ARG A 2 54.31 10.38 21.53
CA ARG A 2 53.83 8.97 21.55
C ARG A 2 52.42 8.89 22.15
N LEU A 3 51.42 9.44 21.46
CA LEU A 3 50.00 9.10 21.73
C LEU A 3 49.03 9.40 20.57
N LYS A 4 49.50 9.89 19.41
CA LYS A 4 48.62 10.25 18.28
C LYS A 4 48.43 9.13 17.23
N ALA A 5 49.21 8.05 17.29
CA ALA A 5 49.16 7.00 16.26
C ALA A 5 48.11 5.89 16.53
N ALA A 6 47.71 5.66 17.79
CA ALA A 6 46.79 4.57 18.14
C ALA A 6 45.31 4.88 17.81
N LEU A 7 44.92 6.16 17.78
CA LEU A 7 43.53 6.57 17.54
C LEU A 7 43.10 6.39 16.07
N ALA A 8 44.04 6.52 15.13
CA ALA A 8 43.76 6.42 13.69
C ALA A 8 43.50 4.96 13.24
N ILE A 9 44.15 3.98 13.87
CA ILE A 9 44.03 2.56 13.50
C ILE A 9 42.70 1.97 13.99
N SER A 10 42.20 2.43 15.15
CA SER A 10 40.89 2.02 15.68
C SER A 10 39.72 2.50 14.81
N LEU A 11 39.81 3.71 14.25
CA LEU A 11 38.76 4.26 13.38
C LEU A 11 38.65 3.51 12.05
N LEU A 12 39.78 3.00 11.53
CA LEU A 12 39.83 2.24 10.29
C LEU A 12 39.19 0.86 10.42
N LEU A 13 39.33 0.22 11.59
CA LEU A 13 38.73 -1.10 11.86
C LEU A 13 37.21 -1.04 12.07
N PHE A 14 36.65 0.09 12.52
CA PHE A 14 35.21 0.23 12.70
C PHE A 14 34.45 0.40 11.37
N PHE A 15 35.10 0.95 10.34
CA PHE A 15 34.49 1.14 9.02
C PHE A 15 34.36 -0.16 8.22
N VAL A 16 35.28 -1.12 8.40
CA VAL A 16 35.27 -2.37 7.64
C VAL A 16 34.07 -3.26 8.00
N SER A 17 33.59 -3.21 9.25
CA SER A 17 32.46 -4.03 9.72
C SER A 17 31.11 -3.69 9.09
N ASN A 18 30.94 -2.46 8.58
CA ASN A 18 29.68 -2.03 7.94
C ASN A 18 29.67 -2.21 6.42
N ALA A 19 30.81 -2.54 5.81
CA ALA A 19 30.92 -2.70 4.36
C ALA A 19 30.29 -4.01 3.85
N SER A 20 30.17 -5.04 4.71
CA SER A 20 29.68 -6.37 4.30
C SER A 20 28.18 -6.46 4.04
N SER A 21 27.40 -5.40 4.32
CA SER A 21 25.94 -5.39 4.10
C SER A 21 25.54 -4.87 2.70
N PHE A 22 26.48 -4.32 1.92
CA PHE A 22 26.15 -3.67 0.64
C PHE A 22 26.27 -4.58 -0.59
N GLU A 23 26.92 -5.75 -0.50
CA GLU A 23 27.13 -6.64 -1.65
C GLU A 23 25.95 -7.56 -2.01
N ARG A 24 24.85 -7.56 -1.24
CA ARG A 24 23.62 -8.32 -1.55
C ARG A 24 22.59 -7.54 -2.38
N ALA A 25 22.95 -6.39 -2.93
CA ALA A 25 22.05 -5.65 -3.80
C ALA A 25 22.03 -6.26 -5.21
N VAL A 26 20.91 -6.86 -5.59
CA VAL A 26 20.62 -7.20 -6.99
C VAL A 26 20.64 -5.89 -7.79
N LYS A 27 21.55 -5.77 -8.76
CA LYS A 27 21.55 -4.66 -9.73
C LYS A 27 20.28 -4.73 -10.59
N VAL A 28 19.21 -4.12 -10.11
CA VAL A 28 18.03 -3.83 -10.93
C VAL A 28 18.41 -2.71 -11.89
N LYS A 29 18.50 -3.03 -13.19
CA LYS A 29 18.65 -2.00 -14.22
C LYS A 29 17.35 -1.18 -14.25
N PRO A 30 17.38 0.15 -14.09
CA PRO A 30 16.18 0.95 -14.23
C PRO A 30 15.69 0.82 -15.68
N LYS A 31 14.45 0.36 -15.84
CA LYS A 31 13.75 0.32 -17.13
C LYS A 31 13.55 1.78 -17.56
N LYS A 32 14.15 2.17 -18.70
CA LYS A 32 14.28 3.55 -19.21
C LYS A 32 12.95 4.19 -19.63
N ASP A 33 11.88 3.43 -19.48
CA ASP A 33 10.49 3.71 -19.83
C ASP A 33 9.57 3.55 -18.60
N ALA A 34 10.12 3.30 -17.41
CA ALA A 34 9.45 3.53 -16.15
C ALA A 34 9.60 5.00 -15.73
N GLU A 35 9.15 5.92 -16.60
CA GLU A 35 8.62 7.17 -16.08
C GLU A 35 7.53 6.77 -15.11
N THR A 36 7.79 6.95 -13.81
CA THR A 36 6.72 7.04 -12.83
C THR A 36 5.90 8.22 -13.32
N GLN A 37 4.84 7.93 -14.08
CA GLN A 37 3.85 8.91 -14.49
C GLN A 37 3.56 9.69 -13.22
N SER A 38 4.00 10.95 -13.17
CA SER A 38 3.75 11.83 -12.04
C SER A 38 2.26 11.69 -11.77
N VAL A 39 1.89 11.05 -10.66
CA VAL A 39 0.50 10.80 -10.31
C VAL A 39 -0.16 12.16 -10.44
N ARG A 40 -0.99 12.33 -11.48
CA ARG A 40 -1.64 13.61 -11.75
C ARG A 40 -2.32 14.00 -10.44
N GLN A 41 -1.85 15.05 -9.78
CA GLN A 41 -2.34 15.45 -8.45
C GLN A 41 -3.87 15.66 -8.44
N ASP A 42 -4.48 15.84 -9.62
CA ASP A 42 -5.92 16.07 -9.80
C ASP A 42 -6.75 14.79 -10.04
N SER A 43 -6.15 13.61 -9.93
CA SER A 43 -6.86 12.33 -10.11
C SER A 43 -7.54 11.90 -8.82
N ASN A 44 -8.86 12.11 -8.75
CA ASN A 44 -9.68 11.54 -7.67
C ASN A 44 -9.90 10.05 -7.94
N TYR A 45 -9.26 9.18 -7.15
CA TYR A 45 -9.50 7.74 -7.18
C TYR A 45 -10.63 7.37 -6.22
N TYR A 46 -11.53 6.48 -6.67
CA TYR A 46 -12.65 5.99 -5.88
C TYR A 46 -12.63 4.46 -5.83
N ALA A 47 -13.01 3.87 -4.71
CA ALA A 47 -13.17 2.42 -4.59
C ALA A 47 -14.40 2.07 -3.74
N LEU A 48 -15.15 1.07 -4.19
CA LEU A 48 -16.16 0.38 -3.38
C LEU A 48 -15.58 -0.97 -2.98
N ILE A 49 -15.52 -1.21 -1.69
CA ILE A 49 -14.89 -2.38 -1.08
C ILE A 49 -15.97 -3.14 -0.33
N ILE A 50 -16.09 -4.44 -0.58
CA ILE A 50 -17.20 -5.27 -0.08
C ILE A 50 -16.60 -6.49 0.62
N GLY A 51 -16.93 -6.67 1.90
CA GLY A 51 -16.52 -7.82 2.70
C GLY A 51 -17.71 -8.53 3.33
N ASN A 52 -18.10 -9.68 2.79
CA ASN A 52 -19.24 -10.45 3.28
C ASN A 52 -18.78 -11.76 3.91
N ASN A 53 -19.00 -11.91 5.21
CA ASN A 53 -18.83 -13.16 5.95
C ASN A 53 -20.16 -13.92 6.09
N ASN A 54 -21.27 -13.21 6.31
CA ASN A 54 -22.55 -13.77 6.75
C ASN A 54 -23.50 -14.10 5.58
N TYR A 55 -23.16 -15.11 4.80
CA TYR A 55 -24.04 -15.60 3.74
C TYR A 55 -25.20 -16.43 4.29
N LYS A 56 -26.40 -16.27 3.70
CA LYS A 56 -27.63 -16.95 4.13
C LYS A 56 -27.70 -18.42 3.71
N HIS A 57 -27.24 -18.74 2.50
CA HIS A 57 -27.46 -20.05 1.86
C HIS A 57 -26.18 -20.86 1.66
N ILE A 58 -25.02 -20.29 2.02
CA ILE A 58 -23.73 -20.95 1.93
C ILE A 58 -22.97 -20.75 3.25
N ARG A 59 -21.88 -21.50 3.43
CA ARG A 59 -21.07 -21.43 4.64
C ARG A 59 -20.54 -20.00 4.86
N LYS A 60 -20.65 -19.53 6.10
CA LYS A 60 -20.09 -18.24 6.50
C LYS A 60 -18.57 -18.21 6.34
N LEU A 61 -18.06 -17.11 5.83
CA LEU A 61 -16.63 -16.86 5.73
C LEU A 61 -16.11 -16.28 7.06
N LYS A 62 -14.79 -16.36 7.27
CA LYS A 62 -14.14 -15.88 8.49
C LYS A 62 -13.43 -14.55 8.29
N THR A 63 -12.83 -14.32 7.12
CA THR A 63 -11.84 -13.25 6.92
C THR A 63 -12.32 -12.09 6.05
N ALA A 64 -13.40 -12.25 5.27
CA ALA A 64 -13.76 -11.27 4.24
C ALA A 64 -13.99 -9.86 4.78
N ILE A 65 -14.55 -9.73 5.99
CA ILE A 65 -14.69 -8.43 6.66
C ILE A 65 -13.33 -7.83 7.03
N THR A 66 -12.43 -8.63 7.60
CA THR A 66 -11.09 -8.19 8.00
C THR A 66 -10.29 -7.77 6.77
N ASP A 67 -10.29 -8.60 5.74
CA ASP A 67 -9.61 -8.34 4.47
C ASP A 67 -10.11 -7.04 3.84
N ALA A 68 -11.43 -6.83 3.83
CA ALA A 68 -12.04 -5.60 3.31
C ALA A 68 -11.64 -4.35 4.11
N ARG A 69 -11.53 -4.45 5.44
CA ARG A 69 -11.06 -3.34 6.30
C ARG A 69 -9.59 -3.00 6.05
N ASP A 70 -8.75 -4.01 5.88
CA ASP A 70 -7.32 -3.80 5.64
C ASP A 70 -7.08 -3.17 4.27
N VAL A 71 -7.82 -3.61 3.25
CA VAL A 71 -7.78 -3.01 1.90
C VAL A 71 -8.31 -1.57 1.92
N ASP A 72 -9.42 -1.30 2.62
CA ASP A 72 -9.94 0.06 2.78
C ASP A 72 -8.90 1.00 3.39
N LYS A 73 -8.29 0.57 4.50
CA LYS A 73 -7.24 1.32 5.17
C LYS A 73 -6.06 1.57 4.25
N LEU A 74 -5.57 0.54 3.55
CA LEU A 74 -4.46 0.65 2.62
C LEU A 74 -4.73 1.67 1.51
N LEU A 75 -5.88 1.55 0.86
CA LEU A 75 -6.24 2.41 -0.27
C LEU A 75 -6.46 3.86 0.17
N ARG A 76 -7.13 4.08 1.30
CA ARG A 76 -7.38 5.42 1.85
C ARG A 76 -6.08 6.09 2.31
N GLU A 77 -5.24 5.38 3.06
CA GLU A 77 -4.08 5.98 3.73
C GLU A 77 -2.84 6.08 2.84
N LYS A 78 -2.58 5.08 1.99
CA LYS A 78 -1.36 5.06 1.17
C LYS A 78 -1.56 5.57 -0.26
N TYR A 79 -2.78 5.46 -0.77
CA TYR A 79 -3.08 5.76 -2.18
C TYR A 79 -4.11 6.88 -2.34
N ALA A 80 -4.57 7.48 -1.25
CA ALA A 80 -5.52 8.59 -1.23
C ALA A 80 -6.84 8.30 -1.99
N PHE A 81 -7.27 7.03 -2.01
CA PHE A 81 -8.57 6.68 -2.57
C PHE A 81 -9.70 7.19 -1.67
N LYS A 82 -10.77 7.68 -2.31
CA LYS A 82 -12.07 7.92 -1.68
C LYS A 82 -12.83 6.60 -1.66
N THR A 83 -12.73 5.89 -0.55
CA THR A 83 -13.30 4.55 -0.40
C THR A 83 -14.73 4.58 0.16
N LYS A 84 -15.54 3.59 -0.21
CA LYS A 84 -16.80 3.21 0.44
C LYS A 84 -16.69 1.75 0.84
N LEU A 85 -16.81 1.46 2.14
CA LEU A 85 -16.72 0.10 2.68
C LEU A 85 -18.11 -0.43 3.01
N LEU A 86 -18.42 -1.62 2.51
CA LEU A 86 -19.65 -2.37 2.79
C LEU A 86 -19.29 -3.70 3.45
N LEU A 87 -19.94 -4.02 4.56
CA LEU A 87 -19.71 -5.25 5.32
C LEU A 87 -21.01 -6.02 5.51
N ASP A 88 -21.00 -7.31 5.22
CA ASP A 88 -22.21 -8.17 5.23
C ASP A 88 -23.40 -7.54 4.51
N ALA A 89 -23.12 -6.93 3.36
CA ALA A 89 -24.07 -6.12 2.61
C ALA A 89 -25.08 -6.96 1.83
N THR A 90 -26.31 -6.46 1.76
CA THR A 90 -27.35 -7.04 0.93
C THR A 90 -27.14 -6.70 -0.55
N ARG A 91 -27.87 -7.39 -1.43
CA ARG A 91 -27.89 -7.05 -2.86
C ARG A 91 -28.34 -5.61 -3.10
N SER A 92 -29.30 -5.10 -2.32
CA SER A 92 -29.76 -3.71 -2.46
C SER A 92 -28.62 -2.75 -2.14
N ASP A 93 -27.98 -2.92 -0.98
CA ASP A 93 -26.89 -2.03 -0.53
C ASP A 93 -25.75 -1.93 -1.56
N MET A 94 -25.41 -3.07 -2.18
CA MET A 94 -24.40 -3.12 -3.23
C MET A 94 -24.84 -2.38 -4.51
N LEU A 95 -26.09 -2.58 -4.96
CA LEU A 95 -26.63 -1.89 -6.14
C LEU A 95 -26.76 -0.38 -5.91
N ASP A 96 -27.25 0.02 -4.74
CA ASP A 96 -27.40 1.42 -4.36
C ASP A 96 -26.04 2.11 -4.31
N SER A 97 -25.03 1.44 -3.74
CA SER A 97 -23.67 1.97 -3.69
C SER A 97 -23.00 2.06 -5.08
N LEU A 98 -23.26 1.09 -5.96
CA LEU A 98 -22.80 1.17 -7.35
C LEU A 98 -23.44 2.32 -8.11
N ASN A 99 -24.74 2.53 -7.94
CA ASN A 99 -25.46 3.65 -8.55
C ASN A 99 -24.94 5.00 -8.03
N GLU A 100 -24.75 5.14 -6.72
CA GLU A 100 -24.18 6.35 -6.11
C GLU A 100 -22.78 6.65 -6.67
N MET A 101 -21.92 5.64 -6.80
CA MET A 101 -20.59 5.80 -7.41
C MET A 101 -20.69 6.23 -8.86
N ARG A 102 -21.59 5.64 -9.64
CA ARG A 102 -21.79 6.00 -11.05
C ARG A 102 -22.18 7.47 -11.19
N GLU A 103 -23.09 7.97 -10.37
CA GLU A 103 -23.50 9.37 -10.39
C GLU A 103 -22.38 10.32 -9.95
N LYS A 104 -21.58 9.93 -8.94
CA LYS A 104 -20.39 10.68 -8.53
C LYS A 104 -19.35 10.81 -9.66
N MET A 105 -19.21 9.79 -10.50
CA MET A 105 -18.26 9.80 -11.62
C MET A 105 -18.77 10.55 -12.85
N LYS A 106 -20.10 10.63 -13.06
CA LYS A 106 -20.69 11.41 -14.17
C LYS A 106 -20.60 12.92 -13.96
N LYS A 107 -20.56 13.39 -12.71
CA LYS A 107 -20.63 14.81 -12.37
C LYS A 107 -19.28 15.56 -12.52
N LYS A 108 -18.42 15.09 -13.43
CA LYS A 108 -17.08 15.65 -13.68
C LYS A 108 -17.04 16.26 -15.07
#